data_AF-A0A963LPE4-F1
#
_entry.id   AF-A0A963LPE4-F1
#
_cell.length_a   1.000
_cell.length_b   1.000
_cell.length_c   1.000
_cell.angle_alpha   90.00
_cell.angle_beta   90.00
_cell.angle_gamma   90.00
#
_symmetry.space_group_name_H-M   'P 1'
#
loop_
_entity.id
_entity.type
_entity.pdbx_description
1 polymer ?
#
loop_
_entity_poly.entity_id
_entity_poly.type
_entity_poly.pdbx_seq_one_letter_code
_entity_poly.pdbx_strand_id
1 'polypeptide(L)'
;MMNPVVHFEMPYRDRDRAARFYAEAFGWKMEKLGPEMGNYVVATTAEHDAKPGTPAGAINGGLFEFKADWPAQYPSVVIAVEDLAAAMARV
;
A
#
# COMPACT_ATOMS: atom_id res chain seq x y z
N MET A 1 22.32 -5.44 -5.99
CA MET A 1 21.18 -4.75 -6.63
C MET A 1 20.34 -4.12 -5.51
N MET A 2 19.69 -2.99 -5.76
CA MET A 2 18.85 -2.29 -4.76
C MET A 2 17.44 -2.89 -4.75
N ASN A 3 16.91 -3.20 -3.57
CA ASN A 3 15.55 -3.69 -3.38
C ASN A 3 14.63 -2.50 -3.05
N PRO A 4 13.69 -2.09 -3.93
CA PRO A 4 12.87 -0.89 -3.71
C PRO A 4 11.70 -1.17 -2.76
N VAL A 5 11.21 -0.11 -2.11
CA VAL A 5 9.84 -0.11 -1.59
C VAL A 5 8.88 -0.06 -2.76
N VAL A 6 7.87 -0.92 -2.78
CA VAL A 6 6.94 -1.04 -3.92
C VAL A 6 5.47 -0.85 -3.53
N HIS A 7 5.16 -0.93 -2.23
CA HIS A 7 3.78 -0.85 -1.75
C HIS A 7 3.73 -0.37 -0.30
N PHE A 8 2.63 0.25 0.12
CA PHE A 8 2.33 0.52 1.53
C PHE A 8 1.01 -0.12 1.95
N GLU A 9 0.91 -0.43 3.24
CA GLU A 9 -0.29 -0.97 3.88
C GLU A 9 -0.64 -0.08 5.07
N MET A 10 -1.87 0.42 5.17
CA MET A 10 -2.30 1.27 6.28
C MET A 10 -3.63 0.80 6.90
N PRO A 11 -3.77 0.76 8.23
CA PRO A 11 -5.05 0.45 8.86
C PRO A 11 -6.05 1.60 8.70
N TYR A 12 -7.34 1.28 8.53
CA TYR A 12 -8.45 2.22 8.66
C TYR A 12 -9.44 1.77 9.73
N ARG A 13 -10.11 2.71 10.41
CA ARG A 13 -11.25 2.43 11.30
C ARG A 13 -12.60 2.77 10.69
N ASP A 14 -12.59 3.74 9.77
CA ASP A 14 -13.77 4.17 9.01
C ASP A 14 -13.35 4.22 7.54
N ARG A 15 -13.85 3.26 6.77
CA ARG A 15 -13.48 3.06 5.36
C ARG A 15 -13.84 4.27 4.51
N ASP A 16 -15.05 4.79 4.68
CA ASP A 16 -15.59 5.86 3.83
C ASP A 16 -14.94 7.20 4.17
N ARG A 17 -14.70 7.47 5.45
CA ARG A 17 -13.94 8.65 5.87
C ARG A 17 -12.51 8.61 5.35
N ALA A 18 -11.82 7.47 5.44
CA ALA A 18 -10.45 7.34 4.96
C ALA A 18 -10.35 7.53 3.44
N ALA A 19 -11.20 6.83 2.68
CA ALA A 19 -11.24 6.95 1.22
C ALA A 19 -11.56 8.39 0.78
N ARG A 20 -12.56 9.04 1.39
CA ARG A 20 -12.91 10.43 1.07
C ARG A 20 -11.74 11.39 1.37
N PHE A 21 -11.12 11.25 2.53
CA PHE A 21 -10.00 12.11 2.91
C PHE A 21 -8.85 12.03 1.91
N TYR A 22 -8.39 10.83 1.55
CA TYR A 22 -7.27 10.70 0.62
C TYR A 22 -7.61 11.15 -0.80
N ALA A 23 -8.86 10.90 -1.24
CA ALA A 23 -9.33 11.38 -2.54
C ALA A 23 -9.42 12.92 -2.59
N GLU A 24 -10.04 13.56 -1.60
CA GLU A 24 -10.29 15.00 -1.62
C GLU A 24 -9.04 15.83 -1.26
N ALA A 25 -8.26 15.40 -0.27
CA ALA A 25 -7.11 16.17 0.21
C ALA A 25 -5.87 16.01 -0.69
N PHE A 26 -5.71 14.85 -1.34
CA PHE A 26 -4.48 14.52 -2.10
C PHE A 26 -4.74 14.09 -3.53
N GLY A 27 -6.01 13.99 -3.97
CA GLY A 27 -6.34 13.57 -5.34
C GLY A 27 -6.04 12.09 -5.63
N TRP A 28 -5.87 11.25 -4.61
CA TRP A 28 -5.62 9.83 -4.80
C TRP A 28 -6.86 9.11 -5.34
N LYS A 29 -6.66 8.09 -6.17
CA LYS A 29 -7.78 7.20 -6.56
C LYS A 29 -7.92 6.12 -5.50
N MET A 30 -9.11 6.02 -4.92
CA MET A 30 -9.41 5.11 -3.82
C MET A 30 -10.48 4.13 -4.26
N GLU A 31 -10.11 2.86 -4.47
CA GLU A 31 -11.02 1.80 -4.89
C GLU A 31 -11.38 0.92 -3.69
N LYS A 32 -12.65 0.95 -3.28
CA LYS A 32 -13.17 0.13 -2.17
C LYS A 32 -13.57 -1.24 -2.70
N LEU A 33 -12.83 -2.27 -2.31
CA LEU A 33 -13.14 -3.66 -2.63
C LEU A 33 -14.20 -4.22 -1.67
N GLY A 34 -14.88 -5.29 -2.11
CA GLY A 34 -15.97 -5.92 -1.36
C GLY A 34 -15.50 -6.79 -0.18
N PRO A 35 -16.44 -7.36 0.59
CA PRO A 35 -16.15 -8.23 1.73
C PRO A 35 -15.31 -9.48 1.37
N GLU A 36 -15.45 -9.99 0.15
CA GLU A 36 -14.67 -11.11 -0.40
C GLU A 36 -13.17 -10.78 -0.50
N MET A 37 -12.82 -9.51 -0.61
CA MET A 37 -11.45 -8.99 -0.55
C MET A 37 -11.12 -8.37 0.81
N GLY A 38 -11.88 -8.73 1.86
CA GLY A 38 -11.65 -8.23 3.21
C GLY A 38 -11.97 -6.74 3.41
N ASN A 39 -12.85 -6.17 2.57
CA ASN A 39 -13.16 -4.74 2.55
C ASN A 39 -11.94 -3.83 2.31
N TYR A 40 -10.91 -4.35 1.64
CA TYR A 40 -9.68 -3.63 1.36
C TYR A 40 -9.92 -2.38 0.49
N VAL A 41 -9.09 -1.35 0.65
CA VAL A 41 -9.13 -0.16 -0.21
C VAL A 41 -7.81 -0.04 -0.97
N VAL A 42 -7.84 -0.13 -2.28
CA VAL A 42 -6.66 0.11 -3.12
C VAL A 42 -6.46 1.61 -3.26
N ALA A 43 -5.23 2.07 -3.05
CA ALA A 43 -4.83 3.47 -3.16
C ALA A 43 -3.83 3.65 -4.30
N THR A 44 -4.25 4.35 -5.35
CA THR A 44 -3.37 4.77 -6.45
C THR A 44 -2.95 6.21 -6.21
N THR A 45 -1.65 6.42 -6.01
CA THR A 45 -1.06 7.71 -5.61
C THR A 45 -0.47 8.50 -6.78
N ALA A 46 -0.18 7.82 -7.89
CA ALA A 46 0.29 8.42 -9.15
C ALA A 46 -0.21 7.60 -10.35
N GLU A 47 -0.49 8.26 -11.47
CA GLU A 47 -0.93 7.60 -12.72
C GLU A 47 0.23 7.15 -13.60
N HIS A 48 1.39 7.81 -13.51
CA HIS A 48 2.56 7.56 -14.33
C HIS A 48 3.85 7.68 -13.52
N ASP A 49 4.81 6.82 -13.84
CA ASP A 49 6.17 6.96 -13.34
C ASP A 49 6.85 8.19 -13.94
N ALA A 50 7.66 8.85 -13.13
CA ALA A 50 8.25 10.13 -13.46
C ALA A 50 9.11 10.11 -14.74
N LYS A 51 9.68 8.96 -15.15
CA LYS A 51 10.46 8.81 -16.40
C LYS A 51 10.49 7.35 -16.90
N PRO A 52 10.45 7.12 -18.23
CA PRO A 52 10.74 5.81 -18.83
C PRO A 52 12.14 5.31 -18.46
N GLY A 53 12.26 4.03 -18.11
CA GLY A 53 13.55 3.36 -17.88
C GLY A 53 14.14 3.53 -16.46
N THR A 54 13.44 4.20 -15.56
CA THR A 54 13.78 4.25 -14.12
C THR A 54 12.65 3.62 -13.30
N PRO A 55 12.94 3.00 -12.14
CA PRO A 55 11.89 2.55 -11.24
C PRO A 55 10.93 3.69 -10.90
N ALA A 56 9.65 3.35 -10.75
CA ALA A 56 8.63 4.22 -10.19
C ALA A 56 9.16 4.97 -8.97
N GLY A 57 9.14 6.30 -9.02
CA GLY A 57 9.44 7.12 -7.84
C GLY A 57 8.28 7.18 -6.85
N ALA A 58 7.06 6.88 -7.33
CA ALA A 58 5.86 6.78 -6.53
C ALA A 58 5.53 5.31 -6.24
N ILE A 59 4.96 5.05 -5.07
CA ILE A 59 4.44 3.74 -4.69
C ILE A 59 2.94 3.85 -4.47
N ASN A 60 2.21 2.83 -4.92
CA ASN A 60 0.81 2.66 -4.56
C ASN A 60 0.71 1.91 -3.24
N GLY A 61 -0.50 1.66 -2.80
CA GLY A 61 -0.71 0.93 -1.57
C GLY A 61 -2.14 0.50 -1.40
N GLY A 62 -2.47 0.19 -0.16
CA GLY A 62 -3.86 0.15 0.22
C GLY A 62 -4.06 0.18 1.71
N LEU A 63 -5.34 0.17 2.05
CA LEU A 63 -5.79 0.29 3.40
C LEU A 63 -6.62 -0.93 3.79
N PHE A 64 -6.35 -1.47 4.97
CA PHE A 64 -7.02 -2.62 5.53
C PHE A 64 -7.83 -2.24 6.77
N GLU A 65 -8.91 -2.98 7.05
CA GLU A 65 -9.74 -2.72 8.21
C GLU A 65 -8.97 -3.03 9.50
N PHE A 66 -8.96 -2.07 10.44
CA PHE A 66 -8.42 -2.26 11.77
C PHE A 66 -9.31 -3.21 12.58
N LYS A 67 -8.72 -4.27 13.13
CA LYS A 67 -9.37 -5.28 13.98
C LYS A 67 -8.81 -5.23 15.39
N ALA A 68 -9.62 -4.88 16.39
CA ALA A 68 -9.14 -4.60 17.76
C ALA A 68 -8.24 -5.70 18.36
N ASP A 69 -8.49 -6.96 18.00
CA ASP A 69 -7.82 -8.12 18.60
C ASP A 69 -6.59 -8.59 17.79
N TRP A 70 -6.23 -7.90 16.71
CA TRP A 70 -5.09 -8.27 15.86
C TRP A 70 -3.83 -7.47 16.25
N PRO A 71 -2.67 -8.13 16.37
CA PRO A 71 -1.41 -7.45 16.65
C PRO A 71 -0.89 -6.70 15.40
N ALA A 72 0.07 -5.79 15.63
CA ALA A 72 0.91 -5.19 14.58
C ALA A 72 0.18 -4.46 13.42
N GLN A 73 -0.93 -3.78 13.72
CA GLN A 73 -1.69 -3.01 12.71
C GLN A 73 -1.24 -1.55 12.67
N TYR A 74 -0.07 -1.35 12.07
CA TYR A 74 0.52 -0.02 11.85
C TYR A 74 0.75 0.20 10.35
N PRO A 75 0.91 1.46 9.90
CA PRO A 75 1.42 1.72 8.57
C PRO A 75 2.71 0.94 8.33
N SER A 76 2.75 0.17 7.25
CA SER A 76 3.93 -0.62 6.86
C SER A 76 4.22 -0.44 5.37
N VAL A 77 5.43 -0.83 4.98
CA VAL A 77 5.89 -0.79 3.60
C VAL A 77 6.34 -2.18 3.17
N VAL A 78 6.17 -2.48 1.89
CA VAL A 78 6.58 -3.73 1.27
C VAL A 78 7.83 -3.47 0.44
N ILE A 79 8.88 -4.24 0.71
CA ILE A 79 10.15 -4.19 -0.01
C ILE A 79 10.16 -5.33 -1.04
N ALA A 80 10.33 -4.99 -2.32
CA ALA A 80 10.46 -6.00 -3.37
C ALA A 80 11.83 -6.65 -3.30
N VAL A 81 11.83 -7.98 -3.34
CA VAL A 81 13.03 -8.81 -3.42
C VAL A 81 12.85 -9.79 -4.57
N GLU A 82 13.95 -10.08 -5.27
CA GLU A 82 13.95 -11.08 -6.35
C GLU A 82 13.68 -12.49 -5.81
N ASP A 83 14.26 -12.81 -4.65
CA ASP A 83 14.08 -14.08 -3.95
C ASP A 83 14.06 -13.83 -2.43
N LEU A 84 12.98 -14.28 -1.78
CA LEU A 84 12.76 -14.08 -0.34
C LEU A 84 13.75 -14.87 0.53
N ALA A 85 14.01 -16.13 0.19
CA ALA A 85 14.90 -16.98 0.97
C ALA A 85 16.34 -16.48 0.88
N ALA A 86 16.78 -16.11 -0.32
CA ALA A 86 18.09 -15.49 -0.54
C ALA A 86 18.21 -14.13 0.15
N ALA A 87 17.13 -13.35 0.26
CA ALA A 87 17.14 -12.09 1.00
C ALA A 87 17.31 -12.32 2.51
N MET A 88 16.60 -13.30 3.07
CA MET A 88 16.70 -13.67 4.49
C MET A 88 18.08 -14.22 4.84
N ALA A 89 18.69 -15.04 3.97
CA ALA A 89 19.99 -15.66 4.21
C ALA A 89 21.19 -14.68 4.18
N ARG A 90 20.97 -13.40 3.82
CA ARG A 90 22.04 -12.38 3.80
C ARG A 90 22.38 -11.82 5.18
N VAL A 91 21.56 -12.09 6.20
CA VAL A 91 21.70 -11.56 7.57
C VAL A 91 21.74 -12.67 8.61
#